data_AF-A0A8W8IW56-F1
#
_entry.id   AF-A0A8W8IW56-F1
#
_cell.length_a   1.000
_cell.length_b   1.000
_cell.length_c   1.000
_cell.angle_alpha   90.00
_cell.angle_beta   90.00
_cell.angle_gamma   90.00
#
_symmetry.space_group_name_H-M   'P 1'
#
loop_
_entity.id
_entity.type
_entity.pdbx_description
1 polymer ?
#
loop_
_entity_poly.entity_id
_entity_poly.type
_entity_poly.pdbx_seq_one_letter_code
_entity_poly.pdbx_strand_id
1 'polypeptide(L)' 'KAILLATVLFSIGTILLVVGALLLSGNISAEYADRTWPVLIIGALMFIPGAYHVRIAYYAYKGYDGFSYDDIPEFD' A
#
# COMPACT_ATOMS: atom_id res chain seq x y z
N LYS A 1 0.11 2.44 -16.75
CA LYS A 1 1.34 2.29 -15.92
C LYS A 1 1.08 2.59 -14.43
N ALA A 2 0.31 3.64 -14.11
CA ALA A 2 -0.03 4.04 -12.75
C ALA A 2 -0.64 2.93 -11.86
N ILE A 3 -1.54 2.11 -12.41
CA ILE A 3 -2.17 1.00 -11.67
C ILE A 3 -1.16 -0.07 -11.24
N LEU A 4 -0.17 -0.36 -12.09
CA LEU A 4 0.88 -1.32 -11.77
C LEU A 4 1.73 -0.79 -10.60
N LEU A 5 2.12 0.48 -10.67
CA LEU A 5 2.86 1.15 -9.60
C LEU A 5 2.06 1.18 -8.29
N ALA A 6 0.78 1.56 -8.34
CA ALA A 6 -0.12 1.54 -7.18
C ALA A 6 -0.25 0.15 -6.54
N THR A 7 -0.37 -0.89 -7.36
CA THR A 7 -0.47 -2.28 -6.90
C THR A 7 0.82 -2.72 -6.22
N VAL A 8 1.97 -2.33 -6.77
CA VAL A 8 3.29 -2.62 -6.19
C VAL A 8 3.47 -1.87 -4.86
N LEU A 9 3.15 -0.57 -4.81
CA LEU A 9 3.22 0.23 -3.57
C LEU A 9 2.30 -0.34 -2.49
N PHE A 10 1.08 -0.71 -2.84
CA PHE A 10 0.12 -1.33 -1.94
C PHE A 10 0.64 -2.67 -1.39
N SER A 11 1.17 -3.52 -2.28
CA SER A 11 1.66 -4.84 -1.91
C SER A 11 2.87 -4.73 -0.97
N ILE A 12 3.85 -3.90 -1.31
CA ILE A 12 5.05 -3.67 -0.50
C ILE A 12 4.68 -3.01 0.83
N GLY A 13 3.83 -1.98 0.81
CA GLY A 13 3.35 -1.31 2.03
C GLY A 13 2.63 -2.26 2.97
N THR A 14 1.78 -3.15 2.45
CA THR A 14 1.09 -4.19 3.25
C THR A 14 2.09 -5.15 3.89
N ILE A 15 3.08 -5.63 3.14
CA ILE A 15 4.12 -6.53 3.65
C ILE A 15 4.90 -5.85 4.78
N LEU A 16 5.33 -4.60 4.59
CA LEU A 16 6.06 -3.84 5.60
C LEU A 16 5.22 -3.60 6.87
N LEU A 17 3.92 -3.33 6.72
CA LEU A 17 3.00 -3.18 7.85
C LEU A 17 2.83 -4.50 8.62
N VAL A 18 2.68 -5.63 7.93
CA VAL A 18 2.57 -6.95 8.57
C VAL A 18 3.86 -7.29 9.32
N VAL A 19 5.01 -7.09 8.68
CA VAL A 19 6.33 -7.33 9.32
C VAL A 19 6.53 -6.41 10.52
N GLY A 20 6.23 -5.11 10.38
CA GLY A 20 6.30 -4.15 11.48
C GLY A 20 5.35 -4.49 12.64
N ALA A 21 4.15 -4.97 12.36
CA ALA A 21 3.19 -5.39 13.39
C ALA A 21 3.66 -6.66 14.12
N LEU A 22 4.24 -7.63 13.41
CA LEU A 22 4.82 -8.83 14.00
C LEU A 22 6.03 -8.52 14.89
N LEU A 23 6.88 -7.58 14.47
CA LEU A 23 7.98 -7.06 15.26
C LEU A 23 7.47 -6.34 16.53
N LEU A 24 6.46 -5.47 16.40
CA LEU A 24 5.88 -4.73 17.54
C LEU A 24 5.20 -5.66 18.54
N SER A 25 4.51 -6.68 18.05
CA SER A 25 3.82 -7.67 18.89
C SER A 25 4.78 -8.64 19.61
N GLY A 26 6.09 -8.56 19.36
CA GLY A 26 7.09 -9.44 19.97
C GLY A 26 7.06 -10.88 19.43
N ASN A 27 6.32 -11.15 18.35
CA ASN A 27 6.34 -12.46 17.68
C ASN A 27 7.70 -12.72 17.00
N ILE A 28 8.39 -11.65 16.59
CA ILE A 28 9.76 -11.68 16.10
C ILE A 28 10.63 -11.02 17.18
N SER A 29 11.68 -11.70 17.63
CA SER A 29 12.68 -11.15 18.54
C SER A 29 13.38 -9.97 17.85
N ALA A 30 12.89 -8.76 18.11
CA ALA A 30 13.50 -7.55 17.63
C ALA A 30 14.57 -7.12 18.63
N GLU A 31 15.82 -7.52 18.38
CA GLU A 31 16.99 -7.03 19.13
C GLU A 31 17.11 -5.49 19.04
N TYR A 32 16.49 -4.89 18.01
CA TYR A 32 16.37 -3.45 17.80
C TYR A 32 14.90 -3.03 17.71
N ALA A 33 14.21 -2.94 18.84
CA ALA A 33 12.84 -2.42 18.91
C ALA A 33 12.69 -1.05 18.23
N ASP A 34 13.73 -0.22 18.28
CA ASP A 34 13.80 1.12 17.65
C ASP A 34 13.65 1.08 16.13
N ARG A 35 13.98 -0.05 15.48
CA ARG A 35 13.86 -0.21 14.01
C ARG A 35 12.43 -0.56 13.57
N THR A 36 11.56 -0.92 14.49
CA THR A 36 10.16 -1.31 14.21
C THR A 36 9.32 -0.11 13.76
N TRP A 37 9.48 1.03 14.43
CA TRP A 37 8.73 2.25 14.13
C TRP A 37 8.98 2.78 12.71
N PRO A 38 10.23 2.90 12.22
CA PRO A 38 10.51 3.26 10.83
C PRO A 38 9.84 2.33 9.82
N VAL A 39 9.86 1.01 10.05
CA VAL A 39 9.25 0.02 9.14
C VAL A 39 7.74 0.22 9.04
N LEU A 40 7.07 0.45 10.18
CA LEU A 40 5.63 0.74 10.22
C LEU A 40 5.29 2.06 9.53
N ILE A 41 6.07 3.12 9.77
CA ILE A 41 5.85 4.43 9.16
C ILE A 41 6.01 4.36 7.64
N ILE A 42 7.09 3.73 7.16
CA ILE A 42 7.33 3.57 5.71
C ILE A 42 6.25 2.69 5.09
N GLY A 43 5.88 1.58 5.75
CA GLY A 43 4.79 0.71 5.31
C GLY A 43 3.46 1.47 5.15
N ALA A 44 3.10 2.29 6.13
CA ALA A 44 1.90 3.12 6.08
C ALA A 44 1.94 4.17 4.95
N LEU A 45 3.08 4.85 4.79
CA LEU A 45 3.28 5.85 3.73
C LEU A 45 3.18 5.24 2.32
N MET A 46 3.63 4.00 2.13
CA MET A 46 3.50 3.29 0.85
C MET A 46 2.10 2.71 0.66
N PHE A 47 1.45 2.27 1.74
CA PHE A 47 0.12 1.67 1.71
C PHE A 47 -0.98 2.66 1.36
N ILE A 48 -0.97 3.88 1.93
CA ILE A 48 -2.02 4.90 1.71
C ILE A 48 -2.24 5.23 0.22
N PRO A 49 -1.21 5.66 -0.55
CA PRO A 49 -1.40 5.97 -1.97
C PRO A 49 -1.69 4.71 -2.79
N GLY A 50 -1.06 3.57 -2.46
CA GLY A 50 -1.31 2.30 -3.14
C GLY A 50 -2.77 1.83 -2.99
N ALA A 51 -3.32 1.87 -1.77
CA ALA A 51 -4.68 1.46 -1.47
C ALA A 51 -5.71 2.37 -2.16
N TYR A 52 -5.46 3.68 -2.17
CA TYR A 52 -6.34 4.66 -2.84
C TYR A 52 -6.48 4.36 -4.33
N HIS A 53 -5.35 4.18 -5.03
CA HIS A 53 -5.35 3.92 -6.47
C HIS A 53 -5.85 2.51 -6.82
N VAL A 54 -5.52 1.49 -6.03
CA VAL A 54 -6.05 0.12 -6.23
C VAL A 54 -7.57 0.09 -6.04
N ARG A 55 -8.10 0.81 -5.03
CA ARG A 55 -9.55 0.91 -4.79
C ARG A 55 -10.26 1.53 -5.99
N ILE A 56 -9.74 2.63 -6.53
CA ILE A 56 -10.33 3.30 -7.71
C ILE A 56 -10.27 2.38 -8.93
N ALA A 57 -9.11 1.74 -9.17
CA ALA A 57 -8.97 0.79 -10.27
C ALA A 57 -9.91 -0.42 -10.14
N TYR A 58 -10.14 -0.90 -8.91
CA TYR A 58 -11.09 -1.99 -8.63
C TYR A 58 -12.54 -1.58 -8.91
N TYR A 59 -12.95 -0.37 -8.52
CA TYR A 59 -14.30 0.13 -8.83
C TYR A 59 -14.49 0.41 -10.33
N ALA A 60 -13.47 0.91 -11.02
CA ALA A 60 -13.47 1.05 -12.48
C ALA A 60 -13.59 -0.31 -13.17
N TYR A 61 -12.84 -1.33 -12.72
CA TYR A 61 -12.95 -2.70 -13.25
C TYR A 61 -14.33 -3.32 -13.03
N LYS A 62 -14.98 -3.01 -11.90
CA LYS A 62 -16.34 -3.48 -11.60
C LYS A 62 -17.45 -2.77 -12.38
N GLY A 63 -17.13 -1.76 -13.19
CA GLY A 63 -18.10 -1.07 -14.05
C GLY A 63 -19.15 -0.25 -13.29
N TYR A 64 -18.78 0.32 -12.13
CA TYR A 64 -19.65 1.26 -11.43
C TYR A 64 -19.76 2.56 -12.24
N ASP A 65 -20.99 3.01 -12.53
CA ASP A 65 -21.28 4.25 -13.26
C ASP A 65 -20.58 5.46 -12.61
N GLY A 66 -19.76 6.16 -13.40
CA GLY A 66 -18.98 7.33 -12.96
C GLY A 66 -17.47 7.11 -12.77
N PHE A 67 -16.94 5.93 -13.06
CA PHE A 67 -15.49 5.65 -13.09
C PHE A 67 -15.07 5.12 -14.48
N SER A 68 -14.55 5.99 -15.35
CA SER A 68 -13.89 5.55 -16.59
C SER A 68 -12.41 5.27 -16.34
N TYR A 69 -11.82 4.31 -17.05
CA TYR A 69 -10.37 4.14 -17.10
C TYR A 69 -9.66 5.38 -17.67
N ASP A 70 -10.40 6.23 -18.41
CA ASP A 70 -9.92 7.48 -19.00
C ASP A 70 -9.71 8.62 -17.98
N ASP A 71 -10.29 8.50 -16.77
CA ASP A 71 -10.12 9.50 -15.69
C ASP A 71 -8.88 9.22 -14.82
N ILE A 72 -8.16 8.14 -15.10
CA ILE A 72 -6.91 7.80 -14.39
C ILE A 72 -5.81 8.68 -14.99
N PRO A 73 -5.25 9.65 -14.25
CA PRO A 73 -4.20 10.50 -14.78
C PRO A 73 -3.04 9.62 -15.24
N GLU A 74 -2.67 9.75 -16.51
CA GLU A 74 -1.43 9.20 -17.01
C GLU A 74 -0.30 9.95 -16.30
N PHE A 75 0.40 9.24 -15.41
CA PHE A 75 1.68 9.72 -14.89
C PHE A 75 2.69 9.63 -16.04
N ASP A 76 3.09 10.79 -16.56
CA ASP A 76 4.37 10.98 -17.27
C ASP A 76 5.52 10.95 -16.25
#